data_AF-A0A944P614-F1
#
_entry.id   AF-A0A944P614-F1
#
_cell.length_a   1.000
_cell.length_b   1.000
_cell.length_c   1.000
_cell.angle_alpha   90.00
_cell.angle_beta   90.00
_cell.angle_gamma   90.00
#
_symmetry.space_group_name_H-M   'P 1'
#
loop_
_entity.id
_entity.type
_entity.pdbx_description
1 polymer ?
#
loop_
_entity_poly.entity_id
_entity_poly.type
_entity_poly.pdbx_seq_one_letter_code
_entity_poly.pdbx_strand_id
1 'polypeptide(L)'
;MITKSAEAVKTARKQLNLATRHQLAGAGVPDGTITSRTRPGGPWQRLLPRVYLLQTGPPDRRQRALAAVLYAAEPAADPLSGDTAALTGGAALALLGIRDAPYMPADVLVRAPRRLTGTREVRPLPTARWPRTITVSGIPSTRPVRAAADFAARADDPADIRSVLAHVVQAGWCHPQDLHTELRAARLLTRPAIGAAAAELLAGVRSVAEAQARDTLTATDLPPPCGTTASTPRTAPSWPAPTPTGPTRAWPWRSTRRSTTTPATPGTPPSAAASAWSPTASWWSAPPPR
;
A
#
# COMPACT_ATOMS: atom_id res chain seq x y z
N MET A 1 4.56 23.77 33.74
CA MET A 1 5.22 22.49 33.35
C MET A 1 4.24 21.35 33.08
N ILE A 2 3.08 21.29 33.75
CA ILE A 2 2.10 20.19 33.63
C ILE A 2 1.48 20.08 32.21
N THR A 3 1.17 21.21 31.57
CA THR A 3 0.50 21.24 30.25
C THR A 3 1.35 20.64 29.12
N LYS A 4 2.67 20.88 29.12
CA LYS A 4 3.57 20.40 28.07
C LYS A 4 3.85 18.88 28.17
N SER A 5 3.85 18.34 29.40
CA SER A 5 3.97 16.89 29.62
C SER A 5 2.73 16.12 29.11
N ALA A 6 1.54 16.71 29.22
CA ALA A 6 0.31 16.12 28.70
C ALA A 6 0.29 16.08 27.16
N GLU A 7 0.88 17.07 26.50
CA GLU A 7 1.01 17.13 25.04
C GLU A 7 1.91 16.02 24.51
N ALA A 8 3.06 15.76 25.15
CA ALA A 8 3.93 14.63 24.81
C ALA A 8 3.19 13.28 24.88
N VAL A 9 2.39 13.09 25.94
CA VAL A 9 1.59 11.86 26.13
C VAL A 9 0.49 11.75 25.06
N LYS A 10 -0.15 12.86 24.67
CA LYS A 10 -1.16 12.87 23.61
C LYS A 10 -0.57 12.50 22.25
N THR A 11 0.59 13.04 21.90
CA THR A 11 1.31 12.69 20.67
C THR A 11 1.74 11.23 20.68
N ALA A 12 2.28 10.76 21.80
CA ALA A 12 2.68 9.36 21.94
C ALA A 12 1.49 8.40 21.79
N ARG A 13 0.31 8.70 22.36
CA ARG A 13 -0.89 7.86 22.20
C ARG A 13 -1.33 7.73 20.74
N LYS A 14 -1.22 8.80 19.94
CA LYS A 14 -1.49 8.74 18.49
C LYS A 14 -0.48 7.88 17.74
N GLN A 15 0.75 7.80 18.27
CA GLN A 15 1.89 7.10 17.66
C GLN A 15 2.19 5.77 18.36
N LEU A 16 1.17 5.04 18.83
CA LEU A 16 1.35 3.71 19.46
C LEU A 16 2.32 3.73 20.67
N ASN A 17 2.23 4.77 21.50
CA ASN A 17 3.13 5.07 22.61
C ASN A 17 4.58 5.37 22.21
N LEU A 18 4.84 5.74 20.95
CA LEU A 18 6.16 6.16 20.47
C LEU A 18 6.29 7.68 20.42
N ALA A 19 7.47 8.18 20.71
CA ALA A 19 7.81 9.59 20.52
C ALA A 19 9.25 9.73 20.02
N THR A 20 9.50 10.72 19.16
CA THR A 20 10.86 11.09 18.78
C THR A 20 11.47 12.02 19.83
N ARG A 21 12.81 12.07 19.89
CA ARG A 21 13.52 13.06 20.73
C ARG A 21 13.07 14.49 20.41
N HIS A 22 12.85 14.80 19.13
CA HIS A 22 12.40 16.12 18.69
C HIS A 22 11.01 16.45 19.24
N GLN A 23 10.07 15.50 19.19
CA GLN A 23 8.73 15.67 19.76
C GLN A 23 8.77 15.85 21.28
N LEU A 24 9.59 15.07 21.98
CA LEU A 24 9.77 15.21 23.43
C LEU A 24 10.37 16.57 23.80
N ALA A 25 11.39 17.02 23.06
CA ALA A 25 12.00 18.33 23.26
C ALA A 25 11.03 19.49 22.94
N GLY A 26 10.26 19.40 21.85
CA GLY A 26 9.22 20.36 21.49
C GLY A 26 8.12 20.44 22.55
N ALA A 27 7.78 19.30 23.18
CA ALA A 27 6.90 19.21 24.33
C ALA A 27 7.61 19.55 25.67
N GLY A 28 8.80 20.17 25.64
CA GLY A 28 9.49 20.68 26.82
C GLY A 28 10.04 19.63 27.78
N VAL A 29 10.22 18.37 27.34
CA VAL A 29 10.86 17.32 28.14
C VAL A 29 12.38 17.48 28.05
N PRO A 30 13.10 17.76 29.15
CA PRO A 30 14.55 17.93 29.14
C PRO A 30 15.29 16.63 28.79
N ASP A 31 16.45 16.73 28.14
CA ASP A 31 17.29 15.57 27.80
C ASP A 31 17.69 14.73 29.01
N GLY A 32 17.96 15.36 30.15
CA GLY A 32 18.24 14.64 31.40
C GLY A 32 17.06 13.78 31.86
N THR A 33 15.83 14.23 31.61
CA THR A 33 14.62 13.44 31.90
C THR A 33 14.47 12.28 30.93
N ILE A 34 14.69 12.50 29.63
CA ILE A 34 14.69 11.42 28.63
C ILE A 34 15.74 10.36 28.98
N THR A 35 16.96 10.80 29.30
CA THR A 35 18.07 9.92 29.69
C THR A 35 17.75 9.14 30.97
N SER A 36 17.23 9.80 32.01
CA SER A 36 16.83 9.14 33.27
C SER A 36 15.74 8.08 33.05
N ARG A 37 14.70 8.40 32.26
CA ARG A 37 13.59 7.48 32.00
C ARG A 37 13.92 6.30 31.09
N THR A 38 15.01 6.38 30.32
CA THR A 38 15.48 5.34 29.40
C THR A 38 16.60 4.47 29.96
N ARG A 39 16.98 4.70 31.23
CA ARG A 39 17.93 3.81 31.95
C ARG A 39 17.38 2.38 32.01
N PRO A 40 18.25 1.36 32.15
CA PRO A 40 17.80 0.00 32.40
C PRO A 40 16.81 -0.07 33.58
N GLY A 41 15.67 -0.74 33.38
CA GLY A 41 14.57 -0.79 34.35
C GLY A 41 13.69 0.47 34.39
N GLY A 42 13.99 1.49 33.59
CA GLY A 42 13.20 2.70 33.44
C GLY A 42 11.88 2.46 32.69
N PRO A 43 10.93 3.40 32.81
CA PRO A 43 9.60 3.25 32.21
C PRO A 43 9.61 3.36 30.68
N TRP A 44 10.70 3.85 30.08
CA TRP A 44 10.82 4.07 28.63
C TRP A 44 11.94 3.23 28.04
N GLN A 45 11.76 2.81 26.79
CA GLN A 45 12.73 2.04 26.03
C GLN A 45 13.20 2.84 24.81
N ARG A 46 14.49 2.72 24.46
CA ARG A 46 15.02 3.27 23.22
C ARG A 46 15.02 2.18 22.14
N LEU A 47 14.15 2.31 21.14
CA LEU A 47 14.06 1.33 20.04
C LEU A 47 15.05 1.62 18.92
N LEU A 48 15.16 2.90 18.54
CA LEU A 48 16.05 3.35 17.48
C LEU A 48 16.75 4.63 17.94
N PRO A 49 17.83 5.08 17.25
CA PRO A 49 18.41 6.37 17.56
C PRO A 49 17.37 7.50 17.46
N ARG A 50 17.13 8.19 18.57
CA ARG A 50 16.17 9.29 18.72
C ARG A 50 14.69 8.88 18.72
N VAL A 51 14.36 7.59 18.77
CA VAL A 51 12.96 7.10 18.86
C VAL A 51 12.78 6.29 20.14
N TYR A 52 11.78 6.66 20.93
CA TYR A 52 11.52 6.10 22.24
C TYR A 52 10.12 5.52 22.32
N LEU A 53 10.01 4.39 23.02
CA LEU A 53 8.77 3.74 23.39
C LEU A 53 8.47 4.07 24.85
N LEU A 54 7.34 4.73 25.09
CA LEU A 54 6.95 5.25 26.41
C LEU A 54 6.17 4.20 27.22
N GLN A 55 6.62 2.95 27.20
CA GLN A 55 6.09 1.82 27.96
C GLN A 55 7.20 0.81 28.27
N THR A 56 6.96 -0.08 29.23
CA THR A 56 7.90 -1.11 29.69
C THR A 56 7.78 -2.45 28.96
N GLY A 57 6.63 -2.73 28.35
CA GLY A 57 6.39 -3.98 27.63
C GLY A 57 7.20 -4.09 26.31
N PRO A 58 7.46 -5.32 25.82
CA PRO A 58 8.21 -5.52 24.59
C PRO A 58 7.50 -4.84 23.39
N PRO A 59 8.26 -4.26 22.45
CA PRO A 59 7.68 -3.60 21.28
C PRO A 59 7.02 -4.61 20.34
N ASP A 60 5.76 -4.36 20.00
CA ASP A 60 5.04 -5.15 19.00
C ASP A 60 5.52 -4.87 17.56
N ARG A 61 5.04 -5.67 16.60
CA ARG A 61 5.43 -5.50 15.18
C ARG A 61 5.02 -4.14 14.63
N ARG A 62 3.84 -3.62 14.97
CA ARG A 62 3.35 -2.32 14.47
C ARG A 62 4.15 -1.15 15.05
N GLN A 63 4.57 -1.25 16.31
CA GLN A 63 5.43 -0.31 16.99
C GLN A 63 6.82 -0.29 16.37
N ARG A 64 7.41 -1.45 16.05
CA ARG A 64 8.68 -1.49 15.32
C ARG A 64 8.57 -0.85 13.93
N ALA A 65 7.47 -1.12 13.22
CA ALA A 65 7.19 -0.57 11.90
C ALA A 65 7.06 0.96 11.97
N LEU A 66 6.27 1.47 12.92
CA LEU A 66 6.11 2.90 13.13
C LEU A 66 7.40 3.55 13.61
N ALA A 67 8.18 2.89 14.48
CA ALA A 67 9.47 3.38 14.92
C ALA A 67 10.42 3.59 13.74
N ALA A 68 10.41 2.69 12.74
CA ALA A 68 11.18 2.85 11.52
C ALA A 68 10.78 4.09 10.72
N VAL A 69 9.48 4.35 10.57
CA VAL A 69 8.97 5.59 9.93
C VAL A 69 9.37 6.82 10.73
N LEU A 70 9.20 6.83 12.05
CA LEU A 70 9.56 7.94 12.94
C LEU A 70 11.06 8.24 12.92
N TYR A 71 11.90 7.20 12.80
CA TYR A 71 13.34 7.35 12.66
C TYR A 71 13.72 8.02 11.33
N ALA A 72 13.01 7.64 10.26
CA ALA A 72 13.26 8.09 8.90
C ALA A 72 12.70 9.48 8.60
N ALA A 73 11.57 9.83 9.23
CA ALA A 73 10.84 11.06 9.02
C ALA A 73 11.70 12.30 9.26
N GLU A 74 11.32 13.38 8.59
CA GLU A 74 11.90 14.68 8.85
C GLU A 74 11.43 15.22 10.22
N PRO A 75 12.32 15.72 11.10
CA PRO A 75 11.94 16.03 12.48
C PRO A 75 10.85 17.09 12.61
N ALA A 76 10.82 18.06 11.70
CA ALA A 76 9.87 19.17 11.72
C ALA A 76 8.54 18.85 10.98
N ALA A 77 8.49 17.76 10.22
CA ALA A 77 7.28 17.35 9.50
C ALA A 77 6.39 16.49 10.40
N ASP A 78 5.10 16.38 10.06
CA ASP A 78 4.23 15.36 10.65
C ASP A 78 4.69 13.98 10.15
N PRO A 79 5.24 13.11 11.02
CA PRO A 79 5.71 11.80 10.60
C PRO A 79 4.57 10.88 10.15
N LEU A 80 3.32 11.15 10.55
CA LEU A 80 2.16 10.33 10.19
C LEU A 80 1.54 10.74 8.86
N SER A 81 1.95 11.87 8.25
CA SER A 81 1.42 12.27 6.95
C SER A 81 1.91 11.37 5.80
N GLY A 82 3.09 10.77 5.97
CA GLY A 82 3.74 9.99 4.92
C GLY A 82 4.36 10.82 3.80
N ASP A 83 4.58 12.12 4.00
CA ASP A 83 5.15 12.99 2.96
C ASP A 83 6.68 12.94 2.88
N THR A 84 7.32 12.61 4.00
CA THR A 84 8.79 12.61 4.16
C THR A 84 9.37 11.23 4.38
N ALA A 85 8.60 10.32 4.99
CA ALA A 85 8.96 8.93 5.22
C ALA A 85 7.76 8.00 5.07
N ALA A 86 7.96 6.84 4.43
CA ALA A 86 6.93 5.80 4.33
C ALA A 86 7.57 4.41 4.25
N LEU A 87 6.98 3.43 4.92
CA LEU A 87 7.38 2.03 4.78
C LEU A 87 7.20 1.55 3.36
N THR A 88 8.10 0.70 2.90
CA THR A 88 8.00 0.05 1.59
C THR A 88 8.53 -1.37 1.66
N GLY A 89 8.59 -2.04 0.51
CA GLY A 89 9.16 -3.37 0.40
C GLY A 89 8.42 -4.38 1.27
N GLY A 90 9.17 -5.37 1.76
CA GLY A 90 8.60 -6.46 2.54
C GLY A 90 7.94 -6.00 3.85
N ALA A 91 8.43 -4.92 4.47
CA ALA A 91 7.85 -4.39 5.70
C ALA A 91 6.44 -3.81 5.50
N ALA A 92 6.20 -3.09 4.39
CA ALA A 92 4.87 -2.62 4.04
C ALA A 92 3.94 -3.76 3.63
N LEU A 93 4.44 -4.75 2.89
CA LEU A 93 3.67 -5.92 2.45
C LEU A 93 3.26 -6.82 3.63
N ALA A 94 4.14 -7.01 4.61
CA ALA A 94 3.85 -7.76 5.82
C ALA A 94 2.73 -7.09 6.66
N LEU A 95 2.66 -5.75 6.70
CA LEU A 95 1.55 -5.03 7.33
C LEU A 95 0.22 -5.21 6.60
N LEU A 96 0.25 -5.47 5.29
CA LEU A 96 -0.92 -5.83 4.48
C LEU A 96 -1.30 -7.31 4.60
N GLY A 97 -0.56 -8.10 5.38
CA GLY A 97 -0.82 -9.52 5.62
C GLY A 97 -0.19 -10.47 4.60
N ILE A 98 0.72 -9.99 3.76
CA ILE A 98 1.46 -10.84 2.80
C ILE A 98 2.57 -11.56 3.56
N ARG A 99 2.36 -12.86 3.78
CA ARG A 99 3.17 -13.66 4.71
C ARG A 99 4.60 -13.94 4.23
N ASP A 100 4.78 -14.03 2.92
CA ASP A 100 6.07 -14.38 2.30
C ASP A 100 7.03 -13.18 2.25
N ALA A 101 6.57 -11.99 2.64
CA ALA A 101 7.35 -10.78 2.59
C ALA A 101 8.19 -10.62 3.89
N PRO A 102 9.53 -10.55 3.80
CA PRO A 102 10.38 -10.35 4.95
C PRO A 102 10.12 -8.99 5.58
N TYR A 103 9.90 -9.00 6.89
CA TYR A 103 9.54 -7.80 7.64
C TYR A 103 10.76 -6.96 8.05
N MET A 104 11.95 -7.57 8.19
CA MET A 104 13.16 -6.91 8.69
C MET A 104 14.37 -7.13 7.78
N PRO A 105 15.29 -6.14 7.66
CA PRO A 105 15.15 -4.78 8.17
C PRO A 105 14.00 -4.03 7.47
N ALA A 106 13.36 -3.12 8.19
CA ALA A 106 12.25 -2.35 7.64
C ALA A 106 12.79 -1.36 6.58
N ASP A 107 12.44 -1.59 5.32
CA ASP A 107 12.76 -0.68 4.23
C ASP A 107 11.84 0.56 4.32
N VAL A 108 12.42 1.74 4.41
CA VAL A 108 11.69 3.01 4.55
C VAL A 108 12.15 3.99 3.48
N LEU A 109 11.23 4.44 2.62
CA LEU A 109 11.55 5.51 1.67
C LEU A 109 11.76 6.82 2.43
N VAL A 110 12.80 7.56 2.05
CA VAL A 110 13.11 8.89 2.58
C VAL A 110 13.17 9.87 1.42
N ARG A 111 12.52 11.02 1.56
CA ARG A 111 12.48 12.01 0.49
C ARG A 111 13.86 12.61 0.25
N ALA A 112 14.36 12.49 -0.98
CA ALA A 112 15.62 13.13 -1.37
C ALA A 112 15.53 14.67 -1.21
N PRO A 113 16.65 15.36 -0.91
CA PRO A 113 18.03 14.88 -0.86
C PRO A 113 18.47 14.28 0.49
N ARG A 114 17.56 14.16 1.47
CA ARG A 114 17.88 13.69 2.82
C ARG A 114 18.45 12.26 2.79
N ARG A 115 19.51 12.04 3.57
CA ARG A 115 20.13 10.73 3.78
C ARG A 115 20.20 10.42 5.27
N LEU A 116 19.97 9.16 5.62
CA LEU A 116 20.05 8.66 6.99
C LEU A 116 20.88 7.39 7.01
N THR A 117 21.59 7.19 8.11
CA THR A 117 22.37 5.97 8.34
C THR A 117 21.43 4.78 8.55
N GLY A 118 21.70 3.65 7.91
CA GLY A 118 20.99 2.41 8.19
C GLY A 118 21.27 1.90 9.60
N THR A 119 20.34 1.11 10.13
CA THR A 119 20.53 0.33 11.36
C THR A 119 20.24 -1.14 11.04
N ARG A 120 20.47 -2.04 12.00
CA ARG A 120 20.06 -3.46 11.84
C ARG A 120 18.55 -3.62 11.66
N GLU A 121 17.77 -2.66 12.17
CA GLU A 121 16.31 -2.72 12.16
C GLU A 121 15.68 -1.92 11.02
N VAL A 122 16.36 -0.90 10.49
CA VAL A 122 15.80 0.03 9.52
C VAL A 122 16.79 0.30 8.40
N ARG A 123 16.29 0.22 7.17
CA ARG A 123 17.04 0.59 5.98
C ARG A 123 16.39 1.80 5.30
N PRO A 124 16.96 3.00 5.48
CA PRO A 124 16.53 4.19 4.76
C PRO A 124 16.87 4.09 3.27
N LEU A 125 15.88 4.35 2.42
CA LEU A 125 15.98 4.31 0.96
C LEU A 125 15.68 5.71 0.39
N PRO A 126 16.70 6.52 0.10
CA PRO A 126 16.47 7.84 -0.46
C PRO A 126 15.83 7.74 -1.85
N THR A 127 14.77 8.50 -2.11
CA THR A 127 14.07 8.48 -3.40
C THR A 127 13.69 9.88 -3.86
N ALA A 128 13.91 10.17 -5.14
CA ALA A 128 13.41 11.37 -5.80
C ALA A 128 11.98 11.16 -6.36
N ARG A 129 11.63 9.92 -6.74
CA ARG A 129 10.29 9.54 -7.23
C ARG A 129 9.42 9.14 -6.03
N TRP A 130 8.96 10.16 -5.29
CA TRP A 130 8.07 9.94 -4.15
C TRP A 130 6.75 9.31 -4.60
N PRO A 131 6.36 8.13 -4.08
CA PRO A 131 5.11 7.49 -4.45
C PRO A 131 3.92 8.13 -3.73
N ARG A 132 2.71 7.82 -4.18
CA ARG A 132 1.52 8.00 -3.35
C ARG A 132 1.61 7.08 -2.14
N THR A 133 1.35 7.62 -0.97
CA THR A 133 1.36 6.90 0.30
C THR A 133 -0.05 6.63 0.79
N ILE A 134 -0.20 5.58 1.59
CA ILE A 134 -1.43 5.16 2.27
C ILE A 134 -1.11 4.89 3.73
N THR A 135 -2.12 4.94 4.58
CA THR A 135 -1.96 4.57 5.99
C THR A 135 -2.45 3.14 6.19
N VAL A 136 -1.54 2.22 6.52
CA VAL A 136 -1.88 0.84 6.86
C VAL A 136 -1.73 0.70 8.36
N SER A 137 -2.82 0.39 9.08
CA SER A 137 -2.74 0.19 10.52
C SER A 137 -2.16 1.41 11.28
N GLY A 138 -2.43 2.63 10.82
CA GLY A 138 -1.89 3.86 11.42
C GLY A 138 -0.44 4.18 11.03
N ILE A 139 0.14 3.44 10.09
CA ILE A 139 1.54 3.56 9.69
C ILE A 139 1.63 4.00 8.21
N PRO A 140 2.33 5.12 7.93
CA PRO A 140 2.57 5.55 6.55
C PRO A 140 3.34 4.51 5.76
N SER A 141 2.74 4.06 4.66
CA SER A 141 3.25 2.99 3.81
C SER A 141 3.08 3.36 2.34
N THR A 142 3.93 2.82 1.48
CA THR A 142 3.74 2.92 0.03
C THR A 142 2.55 2.08 -0.40
N ARG A 143 1.94 2.43 -1.55
CA ARG A 143 0.90 1.57 -2.14
C ARG A 143 1.48 0.19 -2.48
N PRO A 144 0.66 -0.88 -2.44
CA PRO A 144 1.14 -2.25 -2.66
C PRO A 144 1.95 -2.43 -3.94
N VAL A 145 1.57 -1.75 -5.03
CA VAL A 145 2.30 -1.74 -6.32
C VAL A 145 3.77 -1.33 -6.13
N ARG A 146 4.00 -0.21 -5.41
CA ARG A 146 5.35 0.31 -5.16
C ARG A 146 6.09 -0.56 -4.14
N ALA A 147 5.40 -1.01 -3.08
CA ALA A 147 5.99 -1.90 -2.09
C ALA A 147 6.48 -3.21 -2.72
N ALA A 148 5.71 -3.80 -3.63
CA ALA A 148 6.08 -5.00 -4.37
C ALA A 148 7.30 -4.79 -5.29
N ALA A 149 7.34 -3.66 -5.99
CA ALA A 149 8.50 -3.30 -6.82
C ALA A 149 9.77 -3.08 -5.98
N ASP A 150 9.66 -2.34 -4.87
CA ASP A 150 10.79 -2.10 -3.96
C ASP A 150 11.27 -3.39 -3.29
N PHE A 151 10.34 -4.33 -2.98
CA PHE A 151 10.69 -5.68 -2.51
C PHE A 151 11.48 -6.46 -3.57
N ALA A 152 10.93 -6.58 -4.79
CA ALA A 152 11.57 -7.32 -5.88
C ALA A 152 12.93 -6.72 -6.27
N ALA A 153 13.10 -5.40 -6.15
CA ALA A 153 14.38 -4.73 -6.37
C ALA A 153 15.49 -5.20 -5.43
N ARG A 154 15.15 -5.73 -4.25
CA ARG A 154 16.11 -6.12 -3.21
C ARG A 154 16.13 -7.62 -2.90
N ALA A 155 15.11 -8.36 -3.29
CA ALA A 155 15.09 -9.80 -3.14
C ALA A 155 16.12 -10.45 -4.08
N ASP A 156 16.78 -11.48 -3.55
CA ASP A 156 17.79 -12.27 -4.26
C ASP A 156 17.20 -13.58 -4.79
N ASP A 157 16.26 -14.19 -4.05
CA ASP A 157 15.62 -15.45 -4.44
C ASP A 157 14.51 -15.22 -5.49
N PRO A 158 14.65 -15.78 -6.71
CA PRO A 158 13.61 -15.73 -7.73
C PRO A 158 12.27 -16.32 -7.27
N ALA A 159 12.26 -17.33 -6.40
CA ALA A 159 11.05 -17.94 -5.88
C ALA A 159 10.26 -16.96 -4.99
N ASP A 160 10.96 -16.26 -4.09
CA ASP A 160 10.37 -15.21 -3.24
C ASP A 160 9.82 -14.05 -4.08
N ILE A 161 10.58 -13.61 -5.09
CA ILE A 161 10.14 -12.56 -6.02
C ILE A 161 8.83 -12.97 -6.67
N ARG A 162 8.79 -14.15 -7.29
CA ARG A 162 7.61 -14.67 -7.99
C ARG A 162 6.42 -14.79 -7.03
N SER A 163 6.65 -15.40 -5.86
CA SER A 163 5.61 -15.64 -4.85
C SER A 163 4.97 -14.33 -4.39
N VAL A 164 5.78 -13.34 -3.98
CA VAL A 164 5.27 -12.06 -3.49
C VAL A 164 4.56 -11.27 -4.60
N LEU A 165 5.12 -11.20 -5.81
CA LEU A 165 4.47 -10.49 -6.92
C LEU A 165 3.11 -11.13 -7.28
N ALA A 166 3.04 -12.46 -7.29
CA ALA A 166 1.79 -13.19 -7.51
C ALA A 166 0.78 -12.98 -6.39
N HIS A 167 1.20 -13.07 -5.13
CA HIS A 167 0.34 -12.89 -3.97
C HIS A 167 -0.31 -11.50 -3.98
N VAL A 168 0.45 -10.42 -4.21
CA VAL A 168 -0.08 -9.05 -4.22
C VAL A 168 -1.19 -8.89 -5.26
N VAL A 169 -1.03 -9.51 -6.43
CA VAL A 169 -2.05 -9.53 -7.49
C VAL A 169 -3.26 -10.38 -7.10
N GLN A 170 -3.02 -11.62 -6.65
CA GLN A 170 -4.09 -12.58 -6.33
C GLN A 170 -4.95 -12.12 -5.16
N ALA A 171 -4.37 -11.44 -4.18
CA ALA A 171 -5.09 -10.81 -3.07
C ALA A 171 -5.82 -9.52 -3.48
N GLY A 172 -5.75 -9.09 -4.74
CA GLY A 172 -6.46 -7.92 -5.26
C GLY A 172 -5.88 -6.57 -4.83
N TRP A 173 -4.65 -6.55 -4.29
CA TRP A 173 -4.01 -5.30 -3.85
C TRP A 173 -3.56 -4.41 -5.02
N CYS A 174 -3.31 -5.00 -6.19
CA CYS A 174 -3.07 -4.27 -7.43
C CYS A 174 -3.44 -5.06 -8.68
N HIS A 175 -3.64 -4.33 -9.78
CA HIS A 175 -3.81 -4.93 -11.09
C HIS A 175 -2.44 -5.31 -11.71
N PRO A 176 -2.30 -6.43 -12.43
CA PRO A 176 -1.01 -6.89 -12.96
C PRO A 176 -0.35 -5.89 -13.92
N GLN A 177 -1.15 -5.18 -14.70
CA GLN A 177 -0.68 -4.15 -15.63
C GLN A 177 -0.12 -2.94 -14.87
N ASP A 178 -0.69 -2.58 -13.71
CA ASP A 178 -0.15 -1.51 -12.87
C ASP A 178 1.20 -1.92 -12.28
N LEU A 179 1.30 -3.17 -11.81
CA LEU A 179 2.54 -3.75 -11.29
C LEU A 179 3.62 -3.80 -12.37
N HIS A 180 3.30 -4.29 -13.57
CA HIS A 180 4.23 -4.30 -14.71
C HIS A 180 4.71 -2.89 -15.08
N THR A 181 3.79 -1.91 -15.08
CA THR A 181 4.12 -0.51 -15.36
C THR A 181 5.08 0.06 -14.31
N GLU A 182 4.85 -0.25 -13.03
CA GLU A 182 5.73 0.17 -11.95
C GLU A 182 7.12 -0.48 -12.05
N LEU A 183 7.18 -1.79 -12.31
CA LEU A 183 8.43 -2.52 -12.50
C LEU A 183 9.23 -1.99 -13.70
N ARG A 184 8.54 -1.64 -14.79
CA ARG A 184 9.14 -0.98 -15.96
C ARG A 184 9.69 0.40 -15.59
N ALA A 185 8.90 1.22 -14.89
CA ALA A 185 9.32 2.55 -14.46
C ALA A 185 10.53 2.52 -13.52
N ALA A 186 10.62 1.49 -12.68
CA ALA A 186 11.76 1.22 -11.81
C ALA A 186 12.96 0.57 -12.53
N ARG A 187 12.85 0.30 -13.85
CA ARG A 187 13.86 -0.39 -14.67
C ARG A 187 14.25 -1.78 -14.15
N LEU A 188 13.30 -2.46 -13.50
CA LEU A 188 13.52 -3.78 -12.89
C LEU A 188 13.31 -4.93 -13.87
N LEU A 189 12.61 -4.70 -14.98
CA LEU A 189 12.33 -5.73 -15.99
C LEU A 189 13.59 -6.22 -16.73
N THR A 190 14.72 -5.51 -16.62
CA THR A 190 16.00 -5.98 -17.14
C THR A 190 16.60 -7.11 -16.30
N ARG A 191 16.12 -7.33 -15.07
CA ARG A 191 16.49 -8.49 -14.24
C ARG A 191 15.66 -9.71 -14.67
N PRO A 192 16.28 -10.81 -15.12
CA PRO A 192 15.57 -11.96 -15.69
C PRO A 192 14.49 -12.53 -14.76
N ALA A 193 14.79 -12.71 -13.47
CA ALA A 193 13.83 -13.25 -12.49
C ALA A 193 12.56 -12.38 -12.35
N ILE A 194 12.73 -11.05 -12.33
CA ILE A 194 11.61 -10.10 -12.23
C ILE A 194 10.83 -10.05 -13.54
N GLY A 195 11.54 -10.01 -14.69
CA GLY A 195 10.94 -10.00 -16.01
C GLY A 195 10.10 -11.25 -16.28
N ALA A 196 10.59 -12.43 -15.90
CA ALA A 196 9.87 -13.69 -16.02
C ALA A 196 8.60 -13.69 -15.16
N ALA A 197 8.70 -13.34 -13.87
CA ALA A 197 7.54 -13.27 -12.97
C ALA A 197 6.49 -12.26 -13.48
N ALA A 198 6.91 -11.09 -13.97
CA ALA A 198 5.98 -10.10 -14.54
C ALA A 198 5.27 -10.62 -15.81
N ALA A 199 5.99 -11.31 -16.69
CA ALA A 199 5.42 -11.89 -17.90
C ALA A 199 4.37 -12.97 -17.58
N GLU A 200 4.62 -13.81 -16.58
CA GLU A 200 3.68 -14.83 -16.11
C GLU A 200 2.38 -14.21 -15.57
N LEU A 201 2.48 -13.12 -14.79
CA LEU A 201 1.30 -12.42 -14.27
C LEU A 201 0.43 -11.86 -15.40
N LEU A 202 1.04 -11.28 -16.44
CA LEU A 202 0.31 -10.79 -17.61
C LEU A 202 -0.27 -11.93 -18.47
N ALA A 203 0.39 -13.09 -18.50
CA ALA A 203 -0.17 -14.28 -19.13
C ALA A 203 -1.40 -14.81 -18.37
N GLY A 204 -1.35 -14.81 -17.02
CA GLY A 204 -2.44 -15.24 -16.16
C GLY A 204 -3.69 -14.34 -16.19
N VAL A 205 -3.55 -13.04 -16.47
CA VAL A 205 -4.69 -12.12 -16.70
C VAL A 205 -5.53 -12.51 -17.91
N ARG A 206 -4.95 -13.24 -18.88
CA ARG A 206 -5.64 -13.77 -20.07
C ARG A 206 -6.21 -15.17 -19.83
N SER A 207 -6.70 -15.46 -18.61
CA SER A 207 -6.65 -16.78 -17.95
C SER A 207 -6.82 -18.03 -18.83
N VAL A 208 -6.14 -19.09 -18.39
CA VAL A 208 -6.07 -20.49 -18.83
C VAL A 208 -7.26 -21.03 -19.65
N ALA A 209 -8.51 -20.69 -19.34
CA ALA A 209 -9.67 -21.08 -20.13
C ALA A 209 -9.69 -20.42 -21.54
N GLU A 210 -9.30 -19.14 -21.64
CA GLU A 210 -9.17 -18.41 -22.90
C GLU A 210 -7.92 -18.85 -23.68
N ALA A 211 -6.87 -19.32 -22.99
CA ALA A 211 -5.70 -19.93 -23.60
C ALA A 211 -5.99 -21.36 -24.11
N GLN A 212 -6.60 -22.23 -23.29
CA GLN A 212 -7.02 -23.59 -23.66
C GLN A 212 -8.09 -23.59 -24.77
N ALA A 213 -9.01 -22.63 -24.77
CA ALA A 213 -9.98 -22.45 -25.85
C ALA A 213 -9.29 -22.02 -27.16
N ARG A 214 -8.26 -21.17 -27.08
CA ARG A 214 -7.46 -20.81 -28.26
C ARG A 214 -6.67 -22.02 -28.77
N ASP A 215 -6.07 -22.80 -27.87
CA ASP A 215 -5.28 -23.99 -28.20
C ASP A 215 -6.13 -25.12 -28.81
N THR A 216 -7.36 -25.36 -28.32
CA THR A 216 -8.32 -26.29 -28.97
C THR A 216 -8.79 -25.79 -30.33
N LEU A 217 -9.03 -24.48 -30.47
CA LEU A 217 -9.46 -23.88 -31.75
C LEU A 217 -8.35 -23.86 -32.81
N THR A 218 -7.06 -23.80 -32.43
CA THR A 218 -5.92 -23.94 -33.35
C THR A 218 -5.57 -25.39 -33.69
N ALA A 219 -6.02 -26.36 -32.89
CA ALA A 219 -5.81 -27.80 -33.14
C ALA A 219 -6.93 -28.45 -33.97
N THR A 220 -7.97 -27.68 -34.32
CA THR A 220 -9.03 -28.05 -35.26
C THR A 220 -9.00 -27.06 -36.43
N ASP A 221 -9.28 -27.51 -37.66
CA ASP A 221 -9.38 -26.64 -38.85
C ASP A 221 -10.67 -25.80 -38.85
N LEU A 222 -11.00 -25.17 -37.72
CA LEU A 222 -12.17 -24.30 -37.59
C LEU A 222 -11.80 -22.85 -37.95
N PRO A 223 -12.61 -22.15 -38.74
CA PRO A 223 -12.35 -20.77 -39.12
C PRO A 223 -12.38 -19.83 -37.89
N PRO A 224 -11.63 -18.71 -37.92
CA PRO A 224 -11.50 -17.80 -36.78
C PRO A 224 -12.86 -17.21 -36.36
N PRO A 225 -13.09 -16.98 -35.04
CA PRO A 225 -14.40 -16.61 -34.53
C PRO A 225 -14.82 -15.23 -35.07
N CYS A 226 -15.90 -15.21 -35.84
CA CYS A 226 -16.49 -14.00 -36.38
C CYS A 226 -17.07 -13.17 -35.23
N GLY A 227 -16.56 -11.95 -35.03
CA GLY A 227 -17.14 -11.01 -34.09
C GLY A 227 -18.63 -10.82 -34.38
N THR A 228 -19.46 -10.85 -33.34
CA THR A 228 -20.91 -10.71 -33.47
C THR A 228 -21.24 -9.31 -33.97
N THR A 229 -21.45 -9.16 -35.29
CA THR A 229 -22.27 -8.06 -35.81
C THR A 229 -23.71 -8.37 -35.41
N ALA A 230 -24.31 -7.44 -34.68
CA ALA A 230 -25.67 -7.57 -34.18
C ALA A 230 -26.63 -7.83 -35.35
N SER A 231 -27.19 -9.04 -35.39
CA SER A 231 -28.39 -9.34 -36.17
C SER A 231 -29.59 -8.92 -35.33
N THR A 232 -30.37 -7.98 -35.85
CA THR A 232 -31.64 -7.53 -35.28
C THR A 232 -32.57 -8.72 -35.03
N PRO A 233 -33.12 -8.92 -33.82
CA PRO A 233 -34.04 -10.02 -33.60
C PRO A 233 -35.41 -9.67 -34.20
N ARG A 234 -35.80 -10.45 -35.21
CA ARG A 234 -37.19 -10.66 -35.61
C ARG A 234 -37.86 -11.50 -34.52
N THR A 235 -38.86 -10.88 -33.91
CA THR A 235 -39.89 -11.36 -32.98
C THR A 235 -39.84 -12.83 -32.58
N ALA A 236 -39.64 -13.08 -31.29
CA ALA A 236 -39.97 -14.34 -30.61
C ALA A 236 -40.71 -14.01 -29.29
N PRO A 237 -41.63 -14.87 -28.83
CA PRO A 237 -42.69 -14.53 -27.88
C PRO A 237 -42.20 -14.40 -26.44
N SER A 238 -42.90 -13.55 -25.68
CA SER A 238 -42.62 -13.23 -24.28
C SER A 238 -42.84 -14.44 -23.37
N TRP A 239 -41.76 -14.92 -22.76
CA TRP A 239 -41.81 -15.75 -21.56
C TRP A 239 -41.66 -14.84 -20.32
N PRO A 240 -42.46 -15.02 -19.26
CA PRO A 240 -42.29 -14.25 -18.03
C PRO A 240 -41.06 -14.72 -17.25
N ALA A 241 -40.28 -13.77 -16.75
CA ALA A 241 -39.10 -14.02 -15.94
C ALA A 241 -39.47 -14.56 -14.54
N PRO A 242 -38.72 -15.53 -13.98
CA PRO A 242 -38.84 -15.89 -12.58
C PRO A 242 -38.20 -14.81 -11.69
N THR A 243 -38.87 -14.47 -10.60
CA THR A 243 -38.42 -13.53 -9.57
C THR A 243 -37.28 -14.14 -8.73
N PRO A 244 -36.11 -13.48 -8.61
CA PRO A 244 -35.09 -13.91 -7.65
C PRO A 244 -35.32 -13.28 -6.28
N THR A 245 -35.81 -14.09 -5.33
CA THR A 245 -35.69 -13.81 -3.89
C THR A 245 -34.35 -14.32 -3.37
N GLY A 246 -33.41 -13.42 -3.10
CA GLY A 246 -32.16 -13.76 -2.42
C GLY A 246 -31.10 -12.63 -2.52
N PRO A 247 -30.34 -12.32 -1.46
CA PRO A 247 -29.44 -11.18 -1.45
C PRO A 247 -28.15 -11.48 -2.23
N THR A 248 -28.08 -11.01 -3.47
CA THR A 248 -26.86 -11.01 -4.27
C THR A 248 -25.93 -9.88 -3.79
N ARG A 249 -24.79 -10.26 -3.20
CA ARG A 249 -23.66 -9.35 -2.97
C ARG A 249 -23.06 -8.91 -4.31
N ALA A 250 -23.36 -7.68 -4.71
CA ALA A 250 -22.77 -7.04 -5.88
C ALA A 250 -21.36 -6.49 -5.57
N TRP A 251 -20.40 -6.81 -6.44
CA TRP A 251 -19.04 -6.28 -6.39
C TRP A 251 -18.97 -4.92 -7.11
N PRO A 252 -18.34 -3.88 -6.52
CA PRO A 252 -18.44 -2.52 -7.03
C PRO A 252 -17.29 -2.20 -8.00
N TRP A 253 -17.40 -2.62 -9.25
CA TRP A 253 -16.68 -1.96 -10.35
C TRP A 253 -17.42 -2.11 -11.69
N ARG A 254 -18.74 -1.95 -11.74
CA ARG A 254 -19.38 -1.75 -13.05
C ARG A 254 -19.21 -0.29 -13.45
N SER A 255 -18.30 -0.07 -14.39
CA SER A 255 -17.97 1.20 -15.01
C SER A 255 -19.19 1.82 -15.68
N THR A 256 -19.56 3.03 -15.27
CA THR A 256 -20.44 3.90 -16.03
C THR A 256 -19.72 4.34 -17.31
N ARG A 257 -20.19 3.87 -18.47
CA ARG A 257 -19.84 4.45 -19.77
C ARG A 257 -20.26 5.92 -19.73
N ARG A 258 -19.29 6.82 -19.87
CA ARG A 258 -19.52 8.25 -20.10
C ARG A 258 -19.58 8.44 -21.61
N SER A 259 -20.76 8.72 -22.15
CA SER A 259 -20.96 9.05 -23.56
C SER A 259 -20.24 10.36 -23.89
N THR A 260 -19.41 10.32 -24.92
CA THR A 260 -18.76 11.48 -25.54
C THR A 260 -19.76 12.20 -26.44
N THR A 261 -19.90 13.52 -26.27
CA THR A 261 -20.45 14.41 -27.30
C THR A 261 -19.53 15.63 -27.37
N THR A 262 -18.95 15.84 -28.55
CA THR A 262 -18.11 16.98 -28.95
C THR A 262 -19.00 18.11 -29.52
N PRO A 263 -18.49 19.33 -29.84
CA PRO A 263 -18.65 20.53 -29.02
C PRO A 263 -19.47 21.65 -29.72
N ALA A 264 -19.81 22.71 -28.98
CA ALA A 264 -20.16 24.02 -29.55
C ALA A 264 -19.57 25.16 -28.69
N THR A 265 -19.21 26.24 -29.37
CA THR A 265 -18.22 27.30 -29.06
C THR A 265 -18.74 28.42 -28.11
N PRO A 266 -18.01 29.53 -27.82
CA PRO A 266 -17.59 29.90 -26.48
C PRO A 266 -18.30 31.13 -25.88
N GLY A 267 -18.29 31.26 -24.55
CA GLY A 267 -18.69 32.50 -23.88
C GLY A 267 -18.50 32.47 -22.37
N THR A 268 -17.43 33.14 -21.91
CA THR A 268 -17.23 33.83 -20.62
C THR A 268 -17.33 33.03 -19.28
N PRO A 269 -16.39 33.20 -18.32
CA PRO A 269 -16.28 32.33 -17.14
C PRO A 269 -17.18 32.79 -15.99
N PRO A 270 -17.47 31.91 -15.01
CA PRO A 270 -16.92 32.22 -13.69
C PRO A 270 -16.57 31.01 -12.78
N SER A 271 -15.66 31.33 -11.85
CA SER A 271 -15.61 30.94 -10.44
C SER A 271 -15.35 29.48 -10.01
N ALA A 272 -14.35 29.40 -9.13
CA ALA A 272 -13.97 28.26 -8.31
C ALA A 272 -15.13 27.69 -7.47
N ALA A 273 -15.15 26.37 -7.34
CA ALA A 273 -15.69 25.68 -6.17
C ALA A 273 -15.00 24.32 -6.01
N ALA A 274 -14.32 24.17 -4.88
CA ALA A 274 -13.75 22.94 -4.38
C ALA A 274 -14.84 21.87 -4.17
N SER A 275 -14.55 20.63 -4.56
CA SER A 275 -15.33 19.46 -4.16
C SER A 275 -14.51 18.63 -3.17
N ALA A 276 -14.85 18.82 -1.89
CA ALA A 276 -14.40 18.00 -0.79
C ALA A 276 -14.99 16.58 -0.90
N TRP A 277 -14.18 15.57 -0.58
CA TRP A 277 -14.65 14.21 -0.31
C TRP A 277 -14.40 13.92 1.18
N SER A 278 -15.47 13.70 1.92
CA SER A 278 -15.47 13.17 3.28
C SER A 278 -15.61 11.65 3.24
N PRO A 279 -14.83 10.87 4.02
CA PRO A 279 -15.09 9.46 4.22
C PRO A 279 -15.78 9.23 5.57
N THR A 280 -17.04 8.84 5.54
CA THR A 280 -17.67 8.09 6.63
C THR A 280 -18.15 6.75 6.08
N ALA A 281 -17.42 5.70 6.42
CA ALA A 281 -17.96 4.36 6.55
C ALA A 281 -17.07 3.60 7.53
N SER A 282 -17.67 3.33 8.69
CA SER A 282 -17.23 2.42 9.73
C SER A 282 -17.26 0.95 9.24
N TRP A 283 -17.17 -0.01 10.17
CA TRP A 283 -17.22 -1.48 10.02
C TRP A 283 -15.79 -2.06 9.93
N TRP A 284 -15.35 -2.97 10.81
CA TRP A 284 -15.98 -4.22 11.25
C TRP A 284 -15.77 -4.53 12.74
N SER A 285 -16.79 -5.14 13.35
CA SER A 285 -16.67 -6.07 14.48
C SER A 285 -17.04 -7.46 13.96
N ALA A 286 -16.21 -8.47 14.24
CA ALA A 286 -16.56 -9.88 14.14
C ALA A 286 -15.75 -10.69 15.18
N PRO A 287 -16.34 -11.70 15.86
CA PRO A 287 -15.79 -12.36 17.05
C PRO A 287 -14.88 -13.56 16.71
N PRO A 288 -14.13 -14.12 17.69
CA PRO A 288 -13.19 -15.23 17.44
C PRO A 288 -13.89 -16.60 17.47
N PRO A 289 -13.35 -17.61 16.75
CA PRO A 289 -13.85 -18.98 16.79
C PRO A 289 -13.32 -19.75 18.01
N ARG A 290 -14.10 -20.77 18.41
CA ARG A 290 -13.88 -21.67 19.56
C ARG A 290 -12.73 -22.64 19.36
#